data_AF-A0A9P6DCB2-F1
#
_entry.id   AF-A0A9P6DCB2-F1
#
_cell.length_a   1.000
_cell.length_b   1.000
_cell.length_c   1.000
_cell.angle_alpha   90.00
_cell.angle_beta   90.00
_cell.angle_gamma   90.00
#
_symmetry.space_group_name_H-M   'P 1'
#
loop_
_entity.id
_entity.type
_entity.pdbx_description
1 polymer ?
#
loop_
_entity_poly.entity_id
_entity_poly.type
_entity_poly.pdbx_seq_one_letter_code
_entity_poly.pdbx_strand_id
1 'polypeptide(L)'
;MILSSLFLVCGAAALAVSINDPTARVLRNEDHVTFNPKPNQLVLGSTGRFVFADAVLTLNGITRNLTLVSDQGNTAITYSVDGGWPPPGSTTNEIAYAKSGKTSGQTFTDEIKWLGKINQLFADGRFNNRNWIVFRGVANKVHITATTYFATVLLPYLLQGNVEACKTQFKTNKIPLIVAQAKYYVDTFQVLHTDLQPGNILWNMQATAPTLIDWGSAKEVSTWTAAVAAEVTAQVEFSHLTGSERICVDLA
;
A
#
# COMPACT_ATOMS: atom_id res chain seq x y z
N MET A 1 27.38 55.35 18.40
CA MET A 1 28.71 55.29 17.75
C MET A 1 29.74 54.96 18.80
N ILE A 2 30.39 53.80 18.68
CA ILE A 2 31.83 53.52 18.85
C ILE A 2 31.95 51.99 18.94
N LEU A 3 32.63 51.45 17.92
CA LEU A 3 33.20 50.11 17.78
C LEU A 3 34.15 49.82 18.95
N SER A 4 34.33 48.55 19.32
CA SER A 4 35.66 47.93 19.34
C SER A 4 35.62 46.44 19.66
N SER A 5 36.12 45.68 18.69
CA SER A 5 36.51 44.29 18.73
C SER A 5 37.71 44.08 19.65
N LEU A 6 37.86 42.89 20.24
CA LEU A 6 39.19 42.36 20.55
C LEU A 6 39.24 40.84 20.38
N PHE A 7 40.27 40.45 19.64
CA PHE A 7 40.70 39.13 19.25
C PHE A 7 41.12 38.26 20.44
N LEU A 8 41.02 36.93 20.29
CA LEU A 8 42.14 36.08 20.66
C LEU A 8 42.34 34.97 19.62
N VAL A 9 43.57 34.94 19.12
CA VAL A 9 44.16 34.03 18.14
C VAL A 9 44.92 32.95 18.90
N CYS A 10 44.85 31.70 18.42
CA CYS A 10 45.91 30.69 18.41
C CYS A 10 45.33 29.48 17.68
N GLY A 11 45.91 28.85 16.66
CA GLY A 11 47.24 28.91 16.07
C GLY A 11 47.47 27.54 15.39
N ALA A 12 47.94 27.58 14.13
CA ALA A 12 48.69 26.60 13.30
C ALA A 12 48.82 25.13 13.79
N ALA A 13 48.84 24.07 12.96
CA ALA A 13 49.34 23.87 11.59
C ALA A 13 48.69 22.55 11.07
N ALA A 14 48.15 22.45 9.86
CA ALA A 14 48.81 22.15 8.58
C ALA A 14 49.59 20.82 8.53
N LEU A 15 49.08 19.88 7.71
CA LEU A 15 49.76 18.99 6.73
C LEU A 15 48.63 18.21 6.01
N ALA A 16 48.04 18.71 4.93
CA ALA A 16 48.49 18.60 3.52
C ALA A 16 48.52 17.16 2.98
N VAL A 17 47.50 16.77 2.20
CA VAL A 17 47.63 16.33 0.79
C VAL A 17 46.38 16.82 0.03
N SER A 18 46.66 17.56 -1.03
CA SER A 18 45.75 18.13 -2.06
C SER A 18 45.31 17.00 -3.02
N ILE A 19 44.23 17.02 -3.82
CA ILE A 19 43.84 17.95 -4.89
C ILE A 19 42.39 17.58 -5.31
N ASN A 20 41.56 18.60 -5.50
CA ASN A 20 40.29 18.70 -6.25
C ASN A 20 39.74 17.47 -7.03
N ASP A 21 38.52 17.03 -6.67
CA ASP A 21 37.40 16.82 -7.63
C ASP A 21 36.03 16.92 -6.88
N PRO A 22 35.07 17.77 -7.28
CA PRO A 22 33.85 18.04 -6.53
C PRO A 22 32.66 17.28 -7.11
N THR A 23 32.10 16.29 -6.37
CA THR A 23 30.66 15.92 -6.44
C THR A 23 30.20 14.87 -5.42
N ALA A 24 31.03 14.37 -4.50
CA ALA A 24 30.55 13.51 -3.42
C ALA A 24 30.20 14.32 -2.17
N ARG A 25 29.03 14.97 -2.16
CA ARG A 25 28.43 15.47 -0.91
C ARG A 25 28.04 14.26 -0.07
N VAL A 26 28.94 13.90 0.84
CA VAL A 26 28.67 13.04 2.00
C VAL A 26 27.53 13.68 2.80
N LEU A 27 26.37 13.04 2.83
CA LEU A 27 25.36 13.34 3.85
C LEU A 27 25.79 12.71 5.17
N ARG A 28 25.74 13.55 6.20
CA ARG A 28 26.18 13.28 7.56
C ARG A 28 25.33 12.19 8.20
N ASN A 29 25.93 11.49 9.16
CA ASN A 29 25.22 10.84 10.26
C ASN A 29 24.12 11.77 10.78
N GLU A 30 22.87 11.40 10.56
CA GLU A 30 21.73 11.90 11.32
C GLU A 30 21.28 10.78 12.25
N ASP A 31 21.48 11.06 13.53
CA ASP A 31 20.82 10.53 14.71
C ASP A 31 19.95 9.27 14.49
N HIS A 32 20.43 8.15 15.02
CA HIS A 32 19.56 7.04 15.37
C HIS A 32 18.46 7.55 16.30
N VAL A 33 17.27 7.78 15.76
CA VAL A 33 16.12 8.11 16.59
C VAL A 33 15.60 6.81 17.21
N THR A 34 16.08 6.51 18.42
CA THR A 34 15.36 5.62 19.33
C THR A 34 14.08 6.30 19.77
N PHE A 35 12.99 6.05 19.05
CA PHE A 35 11.66 6.42 19.51
C PHE A 35 11.18 5.37 20.52
N ASN A 36 10.88 5.84 21.73
CA ASN A 36 10.12 5.09 22.71
C ASN A 36 8.67 5.62 22.66
N PRO A 37 7.78 5.06 21.83
CA PRO A 37 6.42 5.58 21.73
C PRO A 37 5.66 5.20 23.00
N LYS A 38 5.20 6.21 23.73
CA LYS A 38 4.02 6.02 24.57
C LYS A 38 2.86 5.64 23.64
N PRO A 39 2.06 4.62 23.95
CA PRO A 39 0.96 4.20 23.08
C PRO A 39 0.00 5.37 22.83
N ASN A 40 -0.48 5.49 21.59
CA ASN A 40 -1.55 6.41 21.13
C ASN A 40 -1.19 7.88 20.82
N GLN A 41 0.07 8.26 20.60
CA GLN A 41 0.37 9.60 20.06
C GLN A 41 0.23 9.65 18.53
N LEU A 42 -0.57 10.61 18.04
CA LEU A 42 -0.57 11.04 16.64
C LEU A 42 0.76 11.75 16.37
N VAL A 43 1.61 11.12 15.56
CA VAL A 43 2.91 11.64 15.14
C VAL A 43 2.77 12.23 13.75
N LEU A 44 3.39 13.38 13.48
CA LEU A 44 3.45 13.93 12.14
C LEU A 44 4.48 13.13 11.33
N GLY A 45 4.01 12.28 10.41
CA GLY A 45 4.85 11.50 9.50
C GLY A 45 5.59 12.39 8.49
N SER A 46 6.62 11.82 7.85
CA SER A 46 7.49 12.50 6.88
C SER A 46 6.76 13.12 5.67
N THR A 47 5.52 12.70 5.41
CA THR A 47 4.64 13.26 4.38
C THR A 47 3.74 14.39 4.91
N GLY A 48 3.99 14.91 6.12
CA GLY A 48 3.14 15.93 6.77
C GLY A 48 1.77 15.41 7.23
N ARG A 49 1.60 14.09 7.38
CA ARG A 49 0.32 13.45 7.77
C ARG A 49 0.42 12.89 9.19
N PHE A 50 -0.61 13.09 10.01
CA PHE A 50 -0.65 12.48 11.34
C PHE A 50 -0.90 10.96 11.24
N VAL A 51 0.03 10.18 11.75
CA VAL A 51 0.03 8.72 11.80
C VAL A 51 0.19 8.27 13.25
N PHE A 52 -0.32 7.11 13.62
CA PHE A 52 0.03 6.50 14.91
C PHE A 52 1.25 5.60 14.66
N ALA A 53 2.43 5.98 15.15
CA ALA A 53 3.56 5.06 15.20
C ALA A 53 3.27 4.03 16.31
N ASP A 54 3.35 2.74 15.97
CA ASP A 54 3.10 1.62 16.89
C ASP A 54 1.78 1.76 17.67
N ALA A 55 0.68 1.76 16.92
CA ALA A 55 -0.65 1.95 17.49
C ALA A 55 -1.11 0.67 18.20
N VAL A 56 -1.90 0.83 19.25
CA VAL A 56 -2.68 -0.27 19.82
C VAL A 56 -4.12 -0.09 19.37
N LEU A 57 -4.76 -1.15 18.87
CA LEU A 57 -6.18 -1.15 18.54
C LEU A 57 -6.92 -2.07 19.49
N THR A 58 -7.95 -1.54 20.14
CA THR A 58 -8.93 -2.33 20.89
C THR A 58 -10.29 -2.27 20.21
N LEU A 59 -10.77 -3.39 19.70
CA LEU A 59 -12.13 -3.56 19.18
C LEU A 59 -12.70 -4.87 19.70
N ASN A 60 -13.99 -4.87 20.08
CA ASN A 60 -14.72 -6.07 20.52
C ASN A 60 -13.99 -6.87 21.63
N GLY A 61 -13.30 -6.17 22.54
CA GLY A 61 -12.55 -6.78 23.64
C GLY A 61 -11.19 -7.39 23.25
N ILE A 62 -10.78 -7.29 21.98
CA ILE A 62 -9.49 -7.76 21.48
C ILE A 62 -8.55 -6.56 21.34
N THR A 63 -7.36 -6.67 21.93
CA THR A 63 -6.30 -5.67 21.82
C THR A 63 -5.12 -6.23 21.02
N ARG A 64 -4.64 -5.46 20.03
CA ARG A 64 -3.50 -5.80 19.18
C ARG A 64 -2.61 -4.58 18.93
N ASN A 65 -1.32 -4.82 18.79
CA ASN A 65 -0.40 -3.83 18.24
C ASN A 65 -0.58 -3.76 16.73
N LEU A 66 -0.34 -2.58 16.18
CA LEU A 66 -0.46 -2.24 14.79
C LEU A 66 0.87 -1.68 14.29
N THR A 67 1.33 -2.22 13.17
CA THR A 67 2.47 -1.68 12.43
C THR A 67 1.96 -0.96 11.19
N LEU A 68 2.39 0.29 10.98
CA LEU A 68 1.99 1.08 9.82
C LEU A 68 2.54 0.45 8.53
N VAL A 69 1.68 0.28 7.52
CA VAL A 69 2.14 -0.15 6.19
C VAL A 69 2.85 1.02 5.50
N SER A 70 4.00 0.80 4.85
CA SER A 70 4.74 1.89 4.19
C SER A 70 3.96 2.53 3.03
N ASP A 71 3.21 1.70 2.32
CA ASP A 71 2.49 2.08 1.09
C ASP A 71 1.05 2.45 1.44
N GLN A 72 0.80 3.75 1.57
CA GLN A 72 -0.49 4.31 2.01
C GLN A 72 -1.28 4.89 0.85
N GLY A 73 -2.53 4.45 0.71
CA GLY A 73 -3.50 5.07 -0.19
C GLY A 73 -3.83 6.52 0.21
N ASN A 74 -4.51 7.25 -0.68
CA ASN A 74 -4.88 8.64 -0.43
C ASN A 74 -6.11 8.82 0.47
N THR A 75 -6.89 7.77 0.70
CA THR A 75 -8.22 7.84 1.32
C THR A 75 -8.28 7.34 2.77
N ALA A 76 -7.38 6.43 3.16
CA ALA A 76 -7.36 5.84 4.50
C ALA A 76 -5.93 5.59 4.97
N ILE A 77 -5.77 5.14 6.22
CA ILE A 77 -4.51 4.67 6.78
C ILE A 77 -4.65 3.18 7.10
N THR A 78 -3.76 2.35 6.54
CA THR A 78 -3.75 0.90 6.71
C THR A 78 -2.57 0.44 7.57
N TYR A 79 -2.80 -0.53 8.44
CA TYR A 79 -1.84 -1.09 9.37
C TYR A 79 -1.88 -2.62 9.31
N SER A 80 -0.75 -3.30 9.41
CA SER A 80 -0.74 -4.72 9.72
C SER A 80 -1.07 -4.94 11.20
N VAL A 81 -1.82 -5.99 11.49
CA VAL A 81 -2.18 -6.37 12.87
C VAL A 81 -1.19 -7.41 13.37
N ASP A 82 -0.41 -7.07 14.39
CA ASP A 82 0.60 -7.96 14.94
C ASP A 82 -0.07 -9.18 15.60
N GLY A 83 0.35 -10.39 15.21
CA GLY A 83 -0.27 -11.63 15.69
C GLY A 83 -1.66 -11.93 15.11
N GLY A 84 -2.16 -11.07 14.20
CA GLY A 84 -3.41 -11.28 13.49
C GLY A 84 -4.68 -11.01 14.31
N TRP A 85 -5.82 -11.35 13.72
CA TRP A 85 -7.14 -11.15 14.31
C TRP A 85 -8.05 -12.36 14.03
N PRO A 86 -8.87 -12.82 14.97
CA PRO A 86 -9.75 -13.96 14.74
C PRO A 86 -10.96 -13.57 13.86
N PRO A 87 -11.28 -14.34 12.82
CA PRO A 87 -12.55 -14.18 12.10
C PRO A 87 -13.77 -14.31 13.03
N PRO A 88 -14.95 -13.79 12.65
CA PRO A 88 -16.16 -13.92 13.45
C PRO A 88 -16.49 -15.40 13.70
N GLY A 89 -16.68 -15.77 14.98
CA GLY A 89 -16.95 -17.15 15.38
C GLY A 89 -15.71 -18.05 15.50
N SER A 90 -14.50 -17.53 15.29
CA SER A 90 -13.24 -18.25 15.46
C SER A 90 -12.49 -17.77 16.71
N THR A 91 -11.69 -18.66 17.31
CA THR A 91 -10.70 -18.31 18.34
C THR A 91 -9.27 -18.27 17.79
N THR A 92 -9.08 -18.71 16.55
CA THR A 92 -7.76 -18.77 15.90
C THR A 92 -7.54 -17.48 15.12
N ASN A 93 -6.45 -16.79 15.42
CA ASN A 93 -6.07 -15.60 14.68
C ASN A 93 -5.67 -15.95 13.24
N GLU A 94 -6.11 -15.12 12.30
CA GLU A 94 -5.63 -15.10 10.92
C GLU A 94 -4.86 -13.81 10.66
N ILE A 95 -4.05 -13.78 9.61
CA ILE A 95 -3.38 -12.57 9.15
C ILE A 95 -4.45 -11.50 8.89
N ALA A 96 -4.24 -10.31 9.42
CA ALA A 96 -5.21 -9.24 9.36
C ALA A 96 -4.54 -7.88 9.14
N TYR A 97 -5.28 -6.99 8.49
CA TYR A 97 -4.98 -5.57 8.44
C TYR A 97 -6.08 -4.79 9.12
N ALA A 98 -5.71 -3.64 9.68
CA ALA A 98 -6.63 -2.66 10.23
C ALA A 98 -6.58 -1.40 9.36
N LYS A 99 -7.73 -0.81 9.06
CA LYS A 99 -7.84 0.45 8.30
C LYS A 99 -8.64 1.46 9.13
N SER A 100 -8.17 2.71 9.13
CA SER A 100 -8.85 3.85 9.75
C SER A 100 -8.91 5.03 8.80
N GLY A 101 -9.90 5.90 8.99
CA GLY A 101 -10.04 7.12 8.21
C GLY A 101 -8.93 8.12 8.53
N LYS A 102 -8.56 8.97 7.55
CA LYS A 102 -7.57 10.04 7.77
C LYS A 102 -8.12 11.16 8.66
N THR A 103 -9.42 11.41 8.56
CA THR A 103 -10.15 12.36 9.39
C THR A 103 -11.04 11.65 10.40
N SER A 104 -11.33 12.33 11.52
CA SER A 104 -12.32 11.86 12.49
C SER A 104 -13.69 11.76 11.82
N GLY A 105 -14.43 10.69 12.12
CA GLY A 105 -15.79 10.48 11.61
C GLY A 105 -15.91 9.89 10.20
N GLN A 106 -14.83 9.76 9.43
CA GLN A 106 -14.86 9.04 8.16
C GLN A 106 -15.32 7.59 8.39
N THR A 107 -16.35 7.15 7.68
CA THR A 107 -16.94 5.81 7.79
C THR A 107 -16.41 4.88 6.71
N PHE A 108 -16.59 3.58 6.92
CA PHE A 108 -16.26 2.52 5.98
C PHE A 108 -17.50 1.72 5.58
N THR A 109 -18.68 2.33 5.61
CA THR A 109 -19.97 1.62 5.50
C THR A 109 -20.03 0.70 4.27
N ASP A 110 -19.63 1.21 3.10
CA ASP A 110 -19.62 0.40 1.88
C ASP A 110 -18.55 -0.69 1.93
N GLU A 111 -17.33 -0.39 2.38
CA GLU A 111 -16.27 -1.38 2.49
C GLU A 111 -16.62 -2.49 3.50
N ILE A 112 -17.23 -2.15 4.65
CA ILE A 112 -17.76 -3.08 5.65
C ILE A 112 -18.78 -4.02 5.01
N LYS A 113 -19.75 -3.47 4.27
CA LYS A 113 -20.77 -4.26 3.57
C LYS A 113 -20.13 -5.28 2.63
N TRP A 114 -19.19 -4.85 1.79
CA TRP A 114 -18.58 -5.72 0.79
C TRP A 114 -17.63 -6.75 1.40
N LEU A 115 -16.77 -6.33 2.33
CA LEU A 115 -15.90 -7.24 3.10
C LEU A 115 -16.70 -8.28 3.88
N GLY A 116 -17.84 -7.89 4.47
CA GLY A 116 -18.75 -8.82 5.12
C GLY A 116 -19.29 -9.86 4.15
N LYS A 117 -19.76 -9.42 2.98
CA LYS A 117 -20.35 -10.31 1.97
C LYS A 117 -19.36 -11.32 1.38
N ILE A 118 -18.08 -10.96 1.26
CA ILE A 118 -17.02 -11.85 0.76
C ILE A 118 -16.28 -12.59 1.88
N ASN A 119 -16.80 -12.57 3.11
CA ASN A 119 -16.22 -13.21 4.30
C ASN A 119 -14.76 -12.80 4.60
N GLN A 120 -14.46 -11.51 4.42
CA GLN A 120 -13.15 -10.93 4.73
C GLN A 120 -13.21 -9.90 5.87
N LEU A 121 -14.38 -9.50 6.34
CA LEU A 121 -14.50 -8.64 7.52
C LEU A 121 -14.29 -9.46 8.80
N PHE A 122 -13.37 -9.02 9.65
CA PHE A 122 -13.09 -9.64 10.95
C PHE A 122 -13.67 -8.86 12.13
N ALA A 123 -13.56 -7.53 12.08
CA ALA A 123 -14.20 -6.65 13.05
C ALA A 123 -14.39 -5.26 12.47
N ASP A 124 -15.31 -4.49 13.04
CA ASP A 124 -15.44 -3.06 12.82
C ASP A 124 -15.85 -2.38 14.13
N GLY A 125 -15.64 -1.07 14.22
CA GLY A 125 -16.07 -0.29 15.38
C GLY A 125 -15.34 1.03 15.52
N ARG A 126 -15.45 1.63 16.70
CA ARG A 126 -14.86 2.94 17.01
C ARG A 126 -13.80 2.82 18.09
N PHE A 127 -12.64 3.42 17.84
CA PHE A 127 -11.52 3.49 18.79
C PHE A 127 -10.76 4.81 18.61
N ASN A 128 -10.41 5.48 19.71
CA ASN A 128 -9.75 6.80 19.72
C ASN A 128 -10.40 7.82 18.76
N ASN A 129 -11.73 7.96 18.82
CA ASN A 129 -12.54 8.85 17.97
C ASN A 129 -12.48 8.59 16.46
N ARG A 130 -11.95 7.45 16.02
CA ARG A 130 -11.95 7.05 14.60
C ARG A 130 -12.77 5.78 14.40
N ASN A 131 -13.34 5.64 13.21
CA ASN A 131 -13.93 4.38 12.77
C ASN A 131 -12.81 3.50 12.22
N TRP A 132 -12.91 2.22 12.53
CA TRP A 132 -11.94 1.19 12.17
C TRP A 132 -12.65 0.00 11.57
N ILE A 133 -11.95 -0.64 10.63
CA ILE A 133 -12.25 -1.98 10.15
C ILE A 133 -11.01 -2.83 10.30
N VAL A 134 -11.20 -4.09 10.66
CA VAL A 134 -10.19 -5.15 10.64
C VAL A 134 -10.67 -6.22 9.68
N PHE A 135 -9.81 -6.59 8.75
CA PHE A 135 -10.15 -7.50 7.67
C PHE A 135 -9.02 -8.47 7.39
N ARG A 136 -9.36 -9.57 6.73
CA ARG A 136 -8.43 -10.61 6.31
C ARG A 136 -7.29 -10.00 5.51
N GLY A 137 -6.07 -10.23 5.95
CA GLY A 137 -4.87 -9.92 5.21
C GLY A 137 -4.44 -11.05 4.30
N VAL A 138 -3.53 -10.72 3.38
CA VAL A 138 -3.00 -11.64 2.39
C VAL A 138 -1.52 -11.88 2.66
N ALA A 139 -1.15 -13.12 2.96
CA ALA A 139 0.24 -13.50 3.21
C ALA A 139 1.01 -13.63 1.89
N ASN A 140 2.30 -13.28 1.91
CA ASN A 140 3.24 -13.54 0.80
C ASN A 140 2.76 -12.98 -0.56
N LYS A 141 2.09 -11.82 -0.51
CA LYS A 141 1.65 -11.08 -1.69
C LYS A 141 2.31 -9.70 -1.70
N VAL A 142 2.60 -9.21 -2.91
CA VAL A 142 3.28 -7.94 -3.16
C VAL A 142 2.65 -7.23 -4.36
N HIS A 143 2.92 -5.94 -4.52
CA HIS A 143 2.58 -5.22 -5.75
C HIS A 143 3.31 -5.82 -6.95
N ILE A 144 2.72 -5.70 -8.15
CA ILE A 144 3.25 -6.31 -9.38
C ILE A 144 4.71 -5.90 -9.64
N THR A 145 5.08 -4.65 -9.35
CA THR A 145 6.45 -4.11 -9.55
C THR A 145 7.51 -4.77 -8.67
N ALA A 146 7.11 -5.38 -7.55
CA ALA A 146 7.99 -6.12 -6.65
C ALA A 146 8.08 -7.63 -7.00
N THR A 147 7.38 -8.10 -8.03
CA THR A 147 7.39 -9.52 -8.42
C THR A 147 8.62 -9.88 -9.24
N THR A 148 9.01 -11.16 -9.20
CA THR A 148 10.01 -11.72 -10.12
C THR A 148 9.57 -11.56 -11.56
N TYR A 149 8.27 -11.74 -11.86
CA TYR A 149 7.74 -11.53 -13.21
C TYR A 149 8.03 -10.12 -13.73
N PHE A 150 7.83 -9.08 -12.91
CA PHE A 150 8.17 -7.72 -13.33
C PHE A 150 9.66 -7.61 -13.61
N ALA A 151 10.51 -8.04 -12.68
CA ALA A 151 11.97 -7.92 -12.80
C ALA A 151 12.54 -8.68 -14.01
N THR A 152 12.03 -9.86 -14.33
CA THR A 152 12.61 -10.73 -15.36
C THR A 152 11.88 -10.69 -16.70
N VAL A 153 10.66 -10.16 -16.76
CA VAL A 153 9.85 -10.15 -17.98
C VAL A 153 9.50 -8.73 -18.43
N LEU A 154 8.97 -7.89 -17.55
CA LEU A 154 8.51 -6.56 -17.94
C LEU A 154 9.65 -5.53 -17.98
N LEU A 155 10.47 -5.48 -16.93
CA LEU A 155 11.56 -4.53 -16.79
C LEU A 155 12.56 -4.59 -17.97
N PRO A 156 12.93 -5.75 -18.54
CA PRO A 156 13.78 -5.81 -19.72
C PRO A 156 13.24 -5.04 -20.93
N TYR A 157 11.92 -5.05 -21.16
CA TYR A 157 11.32 -4.25 -22.24
C TYR A 157 11.42 -2.76 -21.95
N LEU A 158 11.19 -2.36 -20.69
CA LEU A 158 11.25 -0.96 -20.28
C LEU A 158 12.68 -0.40 -20.36
N LEU A 159 13.69 -1.17 -19.96
CA LEU A 159 15.10 -0.79 -20.09
C LEU A 159 15.55 -0.61 -21.55
N GLN A 160 14.85 -1.20 -22.50
CA GLN A 160 15.07 -1.02 -23.94
C GLN A 160 14.22 0.10 -24.55
N GLY A 161 13.45 0.84 -23.74
CA GLY A 161 12.48 1.83 -24.21
C GLY A 161 11.26 1.23 -24.94
N ASN A 162 11.05 -0.09 -24.86
CA ASN A 162 9.99 -0.77 -25.60
C ASN A 162 8.71 -0.90 -24.76
N VAL A 163 8.07 0.24 -24.52
CA VAL A 163 6.83 0.33 -23.72
C VAL A 163 5.69 -0.50 -24.32
N GLU A 164 5.56 -0.55 -25.66
CA GLU A 164 4.48 -1.29 -26.33
C GLU A 164 4.62 -2.81 -26.20
N ALA A 165 5.86 -3.35 -26.23
CA ALA A 165 6.08 -4.76 -25.93
C ALA A 165 5.76 -5.09 -24.47
N CYS A 166 6.12 -4.22 -23.53
CA CYS A 166 5.73 -4.37 -22.12
C CYS A 166 4.20 -4.44 -21.97
N LYS A 167 3.47 -3.50 -22.59
CA LYS A 167 1.99 -3.48 -22.56
C LYS A 167 1.39 -4.74 -23.16
N THR A 168 1.90 -5.18 -24.32
CA THR A 168 1.45 -6.40 -24.99
C THR A 168 1.65 -7.63 -24.11
N GLN A 169 2.81 -7.73 -23.47
CA GLN A 169 3.14 -8.83 -22.57
C GLN A 169 2.25 -8.85 -21.33
N PHE A 170 1.99 -7.68 -20.72
CA PHE A 170 1.08 -7.57 -19.59
C PHE A 170 -0.36 -7.91 -19.99
N LYS A 171 -0.86 -7.33 -21.08
CA LYS A 171 -2.21 -7.56 -21.61
C LYS A 171 -2.46 -9.05 -21.86
N THR A 172 -1.50 -9.73 -22.48
CA THR A 172 -1.65 -11.15 -22.85
C THR A 172 -1.61 -12.07 -21.63
N ASN A 173 -0.75 -11.79 -20.63
CA ASN A 173 -0.44 -12.77 -19.59
C ASN A 173 -1.03 -12.46 -18.20
N LYS A 174 -1.45 -11.21 -17.95
CA LYS A 174 -1.89 -10.78 -16.60
C LYS A 174 -3.33 -10.32 -16.56
N ILE A 175 -3.81 -9.62 -17.59
CA ILE A 175 -5.22 -9.19 -17.64
C ILE A 175 -6.19 -10.38 -17.54
N PRO A 176 -5.99 -11.53 -18.23
CA PRO A 176 -6.87 -12.68 -18.08
C PRO A 176 -6.95 -13.22 -16.64
N LEU A 177 -5.84 -13.15 -15.88
CA LEU A 177 -5.82 -13.58 -14.48
C LEU A 177 -6.62 -12.64 -13.58
N ILE A 178 -6.53 -11.33 -13.82
CA ILE A 178 -7.30 -10.32 -13.08
C ILE A 178 -8.80 -10.50 -13.37
N VAL A 179 -9.17 -10.67 -14.64
CA VAL A 179 -10.56 -10.88 -15.06
C VAL A 179 -11.11 -12.18 -14.46
N ALA A 180 -10.34 -13.26 -14.47
CA ALA A 180 -10.72 -14.53 -13.84
C ALA A 180 -10.94 -14.38 -12.32
N GLN A 181 -10.10 -13.59 -11.65
CA GLN A 181 -10.29 -13.32 -10.22
C GLN A 181 -11.53 -12.48 -9.94
N ALA A 182 -11.81 -11.46 -10.76
CA ALA A 182 -13.05 -10.69 -10.64
C ALA A 182 -14.29 -11.59 -10.86
N LYS A 183 -14.23 -12.48 -11.86
CA LYS A 183 -15.28 -13.47 -12.12
C LYS A 183 -15.53 -14.37 -10.91
N TYR A 184 -14.46 -14.88 -10.29
CA TYR A 184 -14.57 -15.71 -9.09
C TYR A 184 -15.41 -15.03 -7.99
N TYR A 185 -15.18 -13.73 -7.74
CA TYR A 185 -15.94 -12.99 -6.72
C TYR A 185 -17.40 -12.75 -7.10
N VAL A 186 -17.69 -12.52 -8.39
CA VAL A 186 -19.07 -12.42 -8.87
C VAL A 186 -19.78 -13.77 -8.76
N ASP A 187 -19.16 -14.86 -9.22
CA ASP A 187 -19.77 -16.19 -9.18
C ASP A 187 -20.04 -16.67 -7.74
N THR A 188 -19.11 -16.39 -6.82
CA THR A 188 -19.15 -16.93 -5.46
C THR A 188 -19.93 -16.04 -4.49
N PHE A 189 -19.83 -14.72 -4.65
CA PHE A 189 -20.35 -13.76 -3.68
C PHE A 189 -21.30 -12.73 -4.29
N GLN A 190 -21.50 -12.74 -5.61
CA GLN A 190 -22.29 -11.73 -6.32
C GLN A 190 -21.77 -10.30 -6.07
N VAL A 191 -20.44 -10.16 -5.95
CA VAL A 191 -19.75 -8.89 -5.73
C VAL A 191 -18.76 -8.63 -6.86
N LEU A 192 -18.82 -7.45 -7.44
CA LEU A 192 -17.86 -6.95 -8.43
C LEU A 192 -17.02 -5.81 -7.83
N HIS A 193 -15.70 -5.88 -7.93
CA HIS A 193 -14.76 -4.94 -7.27
C HIS A 193 -14.83 -3.49 -7.79
N THR A 194 -15.10 -3.30 -9.09
CA THR A 194 -15.22 -2.00 -9.79
C THR A 194 -14.09 -0.98 -9.66
N ASP A 195 -13.02 -1.26 -8.91
CA ASP A 195 -11.77 -0.47 -8.89
C ASP A 195 -10.53 -1.37 -9.08
N LEU A 196 -10.46 -2.03 -10.23
CA LEU A 196 -9.38 -2.96 -10.59
C LEU A 196 -8.17 -2.20 -11.16
N GLN A 197 -7.53 -1.38 -10.34
CA GLN A 197 -6.27 -0.69 -10.65
C GLN A 197 -5.05 -1.40 -10.06
N PRO A 198 -3.82 -1.15 -10.55
CA PRO A 198 -2.61 -1.86 -10.08
C PRO A 198 -2.37 -1.78 -8.57
N GLY A 199 -2.73 -0.66 -7.92
CA GLY A 199 -2.65 -0.53 -6.45
C GLY A 199 -3.54 -1.49 -5.67
N ASN A 200 -4.66 -1.94 -6.27
CA ASN A 200 -5.67 -2.77 -5.61
C ASN A 200 -5.53 -4.26 -5.93
N ILE A 201 -4.40 -4.67 -6.50
CA ILE A 201 -4.13 -6.06 -6.86
C ILE A 201 -2.75 -6.46 -6.34
N LEU A 202 -2.76 -7.41 -5.41
CA LEU A 202 -1.55 -8.03 -4.90
C LEU A 202 -1.29 -9.37 -5.59
N TRP A 203 -0.02 -9.74 -5.71
CA TRP A 203 0.43 -10.89 -6.48
C TRP A 203 1.39 -11.74 -5.66
N ASN A 204 1.42 -13.05 -5.90
CA ASN A 204 2.58 -13.84 -5.48
C ASN A 204 3.83 -13.39 -6.28
N MET A 205 5.02 -13.79 -5.82
CA MET A 205 6.28 -13.40 -6.46
C MET A 205 6.37 -13.77 -7.95
N GLN A 206 5.66 -14.80 -8.41
CA GLN A 206 5.62 -15.22 -9.81
C GLN A 206 4.53 -14.50 -10.64
N ALA A 207 3.72 -13.65 -10.03
CA ALA A 207 2.58 -12.98 -10.63
C ALA A 207 1.60 -13.91 -11.36
N THR A 208 1.29 -15.06 -10.75
CA THR A 208 0.36 -16.06 -11.29
C THR A 208 -0.98 -16.12 -10.55
N ALA A 209 -1.04 -15.57 -9.34
CA ALA A 209 -2.24 -15.60 -8.50
C ALA A 209 -2.55 -14.20 -7.96
N PRO A 210 -3.37 -13.39 -8.66
CA PRO A 210 -3.79 -12.09 -8.17
C PRO A 210 -4.71 -12.22 -6.96
N THR A 211 -4.70 -11.22 -6.08
CA THR A 211 -5.64 -11.06 -4.98
C THR A 211 -6.12 -9.63 -4.95
N LEU A 212 -7.44 -9.45 -5.04
CA LEU A 212 -8.09 -8.15 -5.03
C LEU A 212 -8.22 -7.64 -3.60
N ILE A 213 -7.94 -6.35 -3.39
CA ILE A 213 -8.01 -5.64 -2.11
C ILE A 213 -8.66 -4.28 -2.33
N ASP A 214 -9.09 -3.64 -1.24
CA ASP A 214 -9.74 -2.32 -1.23
C ASP A 214 -11.13 -2.32 -1.87
N TRP A 215 -12.08 -2.91 -1.15
CA TRP A 215 -13.45 -3.15 -1.61
C TRP A 215 -14.37 -1.93 -1.50
N GLY A 216 -13.83 -0.74 -1.21
CA GLY A 216 -14.62 0.46 -0.89
C GLY A 216 -15.53 0.94 -2.03
N SER A 217 -15.25 0.57 -3.27
CA SER A 217 -16.04 0.95 -4.44
C SER A 217 -16.79 -0.20 -5.09
N ALA A 218 -16.81 -1.39 -4.49
CA ALA A 218 -17.44 -2.57 -5.06
C ALA A 218 -18.97 -2.40 -5.23
N LYS A 219 -19.58 -3.26 -6.06
CA LYS A 219 -21.03 -3.28 -6.30
C LYS A 219 -21.59 -4.69 -6.36
N GLU A 220 -22.90 -4.78 -6.16
CA GLU A 220 -23.67 -6.01 -6.33
C GLU A 220 -23.80 -6.34 -7.81
N VAL A 221 -23.47 -7.58 -8.18
CA VAL A 221 -23.70 -8.11 -9.53
C VAL A 221 -24.17 -9.56 -9.39
N SER A 222 -25.41 -9.84 -9.79
CA SER A 222 -26.04 -11.14 -9.57
C SER A 222 -25.39 -12.29 -10.34
N THR A 223 -24.84 -12.02 -11.53
CA THR A 223 -24.26 -13.05 -12.41
C THR A 223 -23.15 -12.47 -13.29
N TRP A 224 -22.16 -13.29 -13.63
CA TRP A 224 -21.15 -12.94 -14.63
C TRP A 224 -21.69 -13.06 -16.05
N THR A 225 -21.97 -11.92 -16.69
CA THR A 225 -22.42 -11.86 -18.10
C THR A 225 -21.29 -11.44 -19.04
N ALA A 226 -21.50 -11.60 -20.36
CA ALA A 226 -20.56 -11.10 -21.36
C ALA A 226 -20.36 -9.58 -21.28
N ALA A 227 -21.40 -8.82 -20.92
CA ALA A 227 -21.31 -7.38 -20.73
C ALA A 227 -20.45 -7.02 -19.51
N VAL A 228 -20.61 -7.74 -18.39
CA VAL A 228 -19.76 -7.57 -17.20
C VAL A 228 -18.30 -7.93 -17.53
N ALA A 229 -18.07 -9.01 -18.28
CA ALA A 229 -16.73 -9.39 -18.70
C ALA A 229 -16.06 -8.33 -19.57
N ALA A 230 -16.81 -7.72 -20.49
CA ALA A 230 -16.34 -6.63 -21.33
C ALA A 230 -16.03 -5.35 -20.52
N GLU A 231 -16.91 -4.96 -19.60
CA GLU A 231 -16.71 -3.82 -18.68
C GLU A 231 -15.43 -4.01 -17.86
N VAL A 232 -15.28 -5.18 -17.24
CA VAL A 232 -14.11 -5.52 -16.42
C VAL A 232 -12.83 -5.54 -17.25
N THR A 233 -12.86 -6.15 -18.43
CA THR A 233 -11.68 -6.21 -19.31
C THR A 233 -11.26 -4.80 -19.75
N ALA A 234 -12.21 -3.97 -20.17
CA ALA A 234 -11.94 -2.59 -20.56
C ALA A 234 -11.37 -1.76 -19.40
N GLN A 235 -11.92 -1.92 -18.20
CA GLN A 235 -11.39 -1.27 -17.00
C GLN A 235 -9.94 -1.66 -16.71
N VAL A 236 -9.65 -2.96 -16.71
CA VAL A 236 -8.31 -3.47 -16.41
C VAL A 236 -7.31 -3.01 -17.47
N GLU A 237 -7.68 -3.08 -18.75
CA GLU A 237 -6.84 -2.58 -19.84
C GLU A 237 -6.55 -1.08 -19.68
N PHE A 238 -7.58 -0.27 -19.43
CA PHE A 238 -7.38 1.17 -19.25
C PHE A 238 -6.46 1.48 -18.07
N SER A 239 -6.78 0.96 -16.87
CA SER A 239 -6.05 1.26 -15.64
C SER A 239 -4.59 0.79 -15.68
N HIS A 240 -4.33 -0.40 -16.23
CA HIS A 240 -3.00 -1.01 -16.19
C HIS A 240 -2.10 -0.60 -17.36
N LEU A 241 -2.67 -0.27 -18.53
CA LEU A 241 -1.90 0.02 -19.74
C LEU A 241 -1.79 1.52 -20.04
N THR A 242 -2.82 2.31 -19.71
CA THR A 242 -2.91 3.72 -20.12
C THR A 242 -3.21 4.70 -18.99
N GLY A 243 -3.68 4.22 -17.84
CA GLY A 243 -4.07 5.03 -16.69
C GLY A 243 -2.91 5.73 -16.00
N SER A 244 -3.23 6.51 -14.96
CA SER A 244 -2.24 7.19 -14.12
C SER A 244 -1.31 6.22 -13.40
N GLU A 245 -1.83 5.05 -13.00
CA GLU A 245 -1.08 3.99 -12.32
C GLU A 245 -0.55 2.91 -13.27
N ARG A 246 -0.53 3.16 -14.59
CA ARG A 246 -0.10 2.18 -15.59
C ARG A 246 1.27 1.56 -15.23
N ILE A 247 1.40 0.26 -15.50
CA ILE A 247 2.57 -0.53 -15.09
C ILE A 247 3.77 -0.27 -16.00
N CYS A 248 3.51 -0.18 -17.31
CA CYS A 248 4.54 0.02 -18.32
C CYS A 248 4.67 1.52 -18.60
N VAL A 249 5.71 2.15 -18.05
CA VAL A 249 6.05 3.56 -18.25
C VAL A 249 7.42 3.69 -18.90
N ASP A 250 7.63 4.78 -19.62
CA ASP A 250 8.98 5.14 -20.07
C ASP A 250 9.87 5.41 -18.85
N LEU A 251 11.10 4.91 -18.89
CA LEU A 251 12.11 5.09 -17.86
C LEU A 251 13.10 6.23 -18.18
N ALA A 252 13.02 6.77 -19.41
CA ALA A 252 13.87 7.85 -19.90
C ALA A 252 13.50 9.23 -19.34
#